data_AF-A0A1Y3B5H3-F1
#
_entry.id   AF-A0A1Y3B5H3-F1
#
_cell.length_a   1.000
_cell.length_b   1.000
_cell.length_c   1.000
_cell.angle_alpha   90.00
_cell.angle_beta   90.00
_cell.angle_gamma   90.00
#
_symmetry.space_group_name_H-M   'P 1'
#
loop_
_entity.id
_entity.type
_entity.pdbx_description
1 polymer ?
#
loop_
_entity_poly.entity_id
_entity_poly.type
_entity_poly.pdbx_seq_one_letter_code
_entity_poly.pdbx_strand_id
1 'polypeptide(L)' 'MAKPTAAKSTTKLDYFLKIESEIQKRWSDEKIFEIDPTPDGKRNDPDEKYFGTFPYPYMNGRGHIGHTFSLTKLE' A
#
# COMPACT_ATOMS: atom_id res chain seq x y z
N MET A 1 17.38 -40.38 8.96
CA MET A 1 17.08 -39.43 7.88
C MET A 1 15.65 -38.94 8.07
N ALA A 2 15.44 -37.65 8.38
CA ALA A 2 14.10 -37.11 8.59
C ALA A 2 13.39 -36.99 7.22
N LYS A 3 12.15 -37.50 7.13
CA LYS A 3 11.32 -37.39 5.92
C LYS A 3 11.00 -35.91 5.63
N PRO A 4 11.00 -35.47 4.36
CA PRO A 4 10.52 -34.14 4.01
C PRO A 4 9.03 -34.06 4.34
N THR A 5 8.65 -33.06 5.15
CA THR A 5 7.26 -32.77 5.48
C THR A 5 6.54 -32.30 4.21
N ALA A 6 5.35 -32.87 3.95
CA ALA A 6 4.55 -32.54 2.77
C ALA A 6 4.29 -31.03 2.67
N ALA A 7 4.47 -30.45 1.48
CA ALA A 7 4.24 -29.04 1.22
C ALA A 7 2.79 -28.66 1.59
N LYS A 8 2.64 -27.64 2.45
CA LYS A 8 1.33 -27.09 2.80
C LYS A 8 0.71 -26.44 1.56
N SER A 9 -0.56 -26.70 1.28
CA SER A 9 -1.30 -26.09 0.16
C SER A 9 -1.28 -24.56 0.25
N THR A 10 -0.84 -23.89 -0.82
CA THR A 10 -0.78 -22.41 -0.94
C THR A 10 -1.99 -21.80 -1.61
N THR A 11 -3.03 -22.60 -1.92
CA THR A 11 -4.20 -22.16 -2.70
C THR A 11 -4.88 -20.90 -2.12
N LYS A 12 -4.90 -20.77 -0.79
CA LYS A 12 -5.46 -19.59 -0.12
C LYS A 12 -4.61 -18.33 -0.34
N LEU A 13 -3.28 -18.47 -0.38
CA LEU A 13 -2.37 -17.35 -0.65
C LEU A 13 -2.55 -16.84 -2.08
N ASP A 14 -2.57 -17.76 -3.06
CA ASP A 14 -2.72 -17.42 -4.48
C ASP A 14 -4.06 -16.73 -4.75
N TYR A 15 -5.12 -17.17 -4.07
CA TYR A 15 -6.42 -16.52 -4.11
C TYR A 15 -6.37 -15.04 -3.67
N PHE A 16 -5.70 -14.73 -2.56
CA PHE A 16 -5.59 -13.34 -2.08
C PHE A 16 -4.68 -12.49 -2.95
N LEU A 17 -3.56 -13.04 -3.43
CA LEU A 17 -2.65 -12.31 -4.33
C LEU A 17 -3.34 -11.91 -5.65
N LYS A 18 -4.25 -12.77 -6.15
CA LYS A 18 -5.06 -12.46 -7.32
C LYS A 18 -6.00 -11.28 -7.05
N ILE A 19 -6.72 -11.30 -5.93
CA ILE A 19 -7.63 -10.21 -5.54
C ILE A 19 -6.85 -8.91 -5.34
N GLU A 20 -5.71 -8.96 -4.65
CA GLU A 20 -4.85 -7.79 -4.41
C GLU A 20 -4.45 -7.13 -5.74
N SER A 21 -4.00 -7.94 -6.71
CA SER A 21 -3.58 -7.44 -8.02
C SER A 21 -4.74 -6.80 -8.80
N GLU A 22 -5.93 -7.40 -8.76
CA GLU A 22 -7.14 -6.86 -9.41
C GLU A 22 -7.56 -5.50 -8.82
N ILE A 23 -7.51 -5.38 -7.49
CA ILE A 23 -7.88 -4.15 -6.77
C ILE A 23 -6.83 -3.05 -6.97
N GLN A 24 -5.54 -3.37 -6.89
CA GLN A 24 -4.45 -2.41 -7.15
C GLN A 24 -4.56 -1.81 -8.56
N LYS A 25 -4.87 -2.65 -9.56
CA LYS A 25 -5.10 -2.18 -10.94
C LYS A 25 -6.30 -1.24 -11.01
N ARG A 26 -7.42 -1.61 -10.42
CA ARG A 26 -8.63 -0.77 -10.41
C ARG A 26 -8.38 0.59 -9.77
N TRP A 27 -7.67 0.64 -8.65
CA TRP A 27 -7.30 1.90 -7.99
C TRP A 27 -6.39 2.77 -8.85
N SER A 28 -5.45 2.18 -9.57
CA SER A 28 -4.59 2.91 -10.51
C SER A 28 -5.37 3.44 -11.71
N ASP A 29 -6.31 2.67 -12.26
CA ASP A 29 -7.11 3.06 -13.42
C ASP A 29 -8.09 4.20 -13.04
N GLU A 30 -8.68 4.13 -11.85
CA GLU A 30 -9.61 5.15 -11.32
C GLU A 30 -8.89 6.36 -10.71
N LYS A 31 -7.55 6.32 -10.53
CA LYS A 31 -6.73 7.40 -9.94
C LYS A 31 -7.24 7.92 -8.59
N ILE A 32 -7.82 7.03 -7.77
CA ILE A 32 -8.53 7.42 -6.53
C ILE A 32 -7.65 8.11 -5.48
N PHE A 33 -6.33 7.94 -5.56
CA PHE A 33 -5.36 8.54 -4.63
C PHE A 33 -4.71 9.82 -5.19
N GLU A 34 -5.05 10.26 -6.41
CA GLU A 34 -4.65 11.55 -6.95
C GLU A 34 -5.63 12.62 -6.45
N ILE A 35 -5.16 13.50 -5.55
CA ILE A 35 -5.96 14.59 -4.99
C ILE A 35 -5.48 15.91 -5.58
N ASP A 36 -6.36 16.60 -6.31
CA ASP A 36 -6.12 17.94 -6.80
C ASP A 36 -6.47 19.00 -5.74
N PRO A 37 -5.67 20.07 -5.60
CA PRO A 37 -6.03 21.20 -4.76
C PRO A 37 -7.25 21.94 -5.33
N THR A 38 -8.09 22.52 -4.47
CA THR A 38 -9.20 23.36 -4.94
C THR A 38 -8.66 24.60 -5.68
N PRO A 39 -9.23 24.97 -6.85
CA PRO A 39 -8.72 26.04 -7.70
C PRO A 39 -8.60 27.39 -6.99
N ASP A 40 -9.51 27.68 -6.07
CA ASP A 40 -9.60 28.96 -5.36
C ASP A 40 -8.75 29.00 -4.08
N GLY A 41 -8.05 27.91 -3.74
CA GLY A 41 -7.34 27.75 -2.46
C GLY A 41 -8.25 27.78 -1.22
N LYS A 42 -9.56 27.95 -1.42
CA LYS A 42 -10.60 27.91 -0.39
C LYS A 42 -11.08 26.47 -0.27
N ARG A 43 -11.14 25.98 0.96
CA ARG A 43 -11.70 24.66 1.28
C ARG A 43 -13.17 24.84 1.63
N ASN A 44 -14.00 23.88 1.21
CA ASN A 44 -15.41 23.85 1.58
C ASN A 44 -15.52 23.55 3.08
N ASP A 45 -14.66 22.67 3.61
CA ASP A 45 -14.49 22.44 5.04
C ASP A 45 -13.00 22.44 5.46
N PRO A 46 -12.63 23.13 6.57
CA PRO A 46 -11.25 23.11 7.08
C PRO A 46 -10.82 21.72 7.61
N ASP A 47 -11.78 20.87 7.98
CA ASP A 47 -11.56 19.53 8.56
C ASP A 47 -11.45 18.42 7.50
N GLU A 48 -11.59 18.73 6.20
CA GLU A 48 -11.57 17.74 5.12
C GLU A 48 -10.17 17.30 4.66
N LYS A 49 -9.09 17.95 5.13
CA LYS A 49 -7.72 17.64 4.67
C LYS A 49 -6.89 16.94 5.72
N TYR A 50 -6.52 15.70 5.44
CA TYR A 50 -5.43 14.99 6.12
C TYR A 50 -4.16 15.01 5.24
N PHE A 51 -3.02 15.41 5.81
CA PHE A 51 -1.73 15.39 5.10
C PHE A 51 -0.66 14.71 5.94
N GLY A 52 -0.37 13.47 5.57
CA GLY A 52 0.69 12.67 6.15
C GLY A 52 1.96 12.69 5.31
N THR A 53 3.14 12.66 5.94
CA THR A 53 4.42 12.50 5.24
C THR A 53 5.23 11.36 5.84
N PHE A 54 5.82 10.52 4.98
CA PHE A 54 6.78 9.50 5.37
C PHE A 54 8.17 9.89 4.83
N PRO A 55 9.24 9.82 5.64
CA PRO A 55 10.59 10.14 5.18
C PRO A 55 11.01 9.20 4.05
N TYR A 56 11.42 9.77 2.92
CA TYR A 56 11.83 8.99 1.76
C TYR A 56 13.07 8.12 2.09
N PRO A 57 13.00 6.78 1.91
CA PRO A 57 14.10 5.90 2.24
C PRO A 57 15.26 6.04 1.26
N TYR A 58 16.49 5.78 1.72
CA TYR A 58 17.63 5.71 0.82
C TYR A 58 17.51 4.53 -0.15
N MET A 59 17.80 4.79 -1.43
CA MET A 59 17.63 3.84 -2.53
C MET A 59 18.81 2.87 -2.71
N ASN A 60 19.70 2.77 -1.73
CA ASN A 60 20.88 1.90 -1.76
C ASN A 60 20.55 0.42 -1.45
N GLY A 61 19.28 0.07 -1.33
CA GLY A 61 18.83 -1.30 -1.04
C GLY A 61 17.33 -1.48 -1.27
N ARG A 62 16.84 -2.70 -1.03
CA ARG A 62 15.41 -3.00 -1.04
C ARG A 62 14.76 -2.56 0.27
N GLY A 63 13.48 -2.22 0.21
CA GLY A 63 12.68 -2.01 1.42
C GLY A 63 12.71 -3.26 2.30
N HIS A 64 13.07 -3.09 3.57
CA HIS A 64 12.93 -4.15 4.57
C HIS A 64 11.65 -3.93 5.39
N ILE A 65 11.26 -4.93 6.17
CA ILE A 65 10.00 -4.91 6.95
C ILE A 65 9.88 -3.72 7.92
N GLY A 66 11.01 -3.16 8.35
CA GLY A 66 11.04 -1.97 9.20
C GLY A 66 10.59 -0.71 8.48
N HIS A 67 10.97 -0.54 7.21
CA HIS A 67 10.44 0.55 6.39
C HIS A 67 8.92 0.44 6.25
N THR A 68 8.41 -0.76 5.96
CA THR A 68 6.97 -1.01 5.85
C THR A 68 6.25 -0.76 7.18
N PHE A 69 6.81 -1.22 8.30
CA PHE A 69 6.23 -1.01 9.64
C PHE A 69 6.11 0.48 10.01
N SER A 70 7.11 1.30 9.65
CA SER A 70 7.03 2.75 9.89
C SER A 70 6.04 3.42 8.94
N LEU A 71 5.94 2.95 7.68
CA LEU A 71 4.98 3.47 6.71
C LEU A 71 3.53 3.18 7.11
N THR A 72 3.24 2.01 7.72
CA THR A 72 1.90 1.64 8.19
C THR A 72 1.39 2.43 9.40
N LYS A 73 2.14 3.43 9.89
CA LYS A 73 1.66 4.36 10.92
C LYS A 73 0.97 5.58 10.33
N LEU A 74 1.22 5.83 9.05
CA LEU A 74 0.65 6.92 8.27
C LEU A 74 -0.53 6.45 7.42
N GLU A 75 -0.42 5.21 6.92
CA GLU A 75 -1.54 4.44 6.37
C GLU A 75 -2.58 4.15 7.46
#